data_AF-D4XP69-F1
#
_entry.id   AF-D4XP69-F1
#
_cell.length_a   1.000
_cell.length_b   1.000
_cell.length_c   1.000
_cell.angle_alpha   90.00
_cell.angle_beta   90.00
_cell.angle_gamma   90.00
#
_symmetry.space_group_name_H-M   'P 1'
#
loop_
_entity.id
_entity.type
_entity.pdbx_description
1 polymer ?
#
loop_
_entity_poly.entity_id
_entity_poly.type
_entity_poly.pdbx_seq_one_letter_code
_entity_poly.pdbx_strand_id
1 'polypeptide(L)' 'MTIVLLIRKTSHIGKELEDKKRDYMLQQAGYLVQRYTQIPSIKQLQMDIR' A
#
# COMPACT_ATOMS: atom_id res chain seq x y z
N MET A 1 -0.18 -1.75 16.28
CA MET A 1 -0.82 -1.65 14.96
C MET A 1 0.26 -1.85 13.92
N THR A 2 0.09 -2.79 12.99
CA THR A 2 1.10 -3.08 11.96
C THR A 2 0.66 -2.46 10.64
N ILE A 3 1.52 -1.66 10.02
CA ILE A 3 1.24 -0.95 8.77
C ILE A 3 2.01 -1.61 7.64
N VAL A 4 1.35 -1.84 6.51
CA VAL A 4 1.95 -2.42 5.31
C VAL A 4 1.98 -1.36 4.21
N LEU A 5 3.20 -1.01 3.80
CA LEU A 5 3.45 -0.03 2.74
C LEU A 5 3.64 -0.75 1.41
N LEU A 6 2.79 -0.44 0.43
CA LEU A 6 2.84 -0.99 -0.93
C LEU A 6 3.29 0.09 -1.90
N ILE A 7 4.39 -0.15 -2.62
CA ILE A 7 4.92 0.77 -3.63
C ILE A 7 4.64 0.20 -5.01
N ARG A 8 3.81 0.88 -5.81
CA ARG A 8 3.55 0.51 -7.21
C ARG A 8 4.66 1.01 -8.12
N LYS A 9 5.15 0.15 -9.02
CA LYS A 9 5.87 0.58 -10.22
C LYS A 9 4.88 1.00 -11.30
N THR A 10 5.23 2.02 -12.08
CA THR A 10 4.40 2.58 -13.16
C THR A 10 4.00 1.55 -14.23
N SER A 11 4.80 0.50 -14.45
CA SER A 11 4.49 -0.61 -15.37
C SER A 11 3.61 -1.69 -14.75
N HIS A 12 2.48 -1.34 -14.16
CA HIS A 12 1.53 -2.30 -13.57
C HIS A 12 0.30 -2.55 -14.46
N ILE A 13 0.50 -2.61 -15.78
CA ILE A 13 -0.58 -2.89 -16.74
C ILE A 13 -1.06 -4.34 -16.52
N GLY A 14 -2.35 -4.51 -16.22
CA GLY A 14 -3.02 -5.82 -16.13
C GLY A 14 -2.99 -6.52 -14.76
N LYS A 15 -2.41 -5.92 -13.70
CA LYS A 15 -2.25 -6.54 -12.37
C LYS A 15 -3.22 -6.01 -11.31
N GLU A 16 -4.25 -5.27 -11.70
CA GLU A 16 -5.18 -4.61 -10.79
C GLU A 16 -6.00 -5.59 -9.94
N LEU A 17 -6.33 -6.76 -10.50
CA LEU A 17 -7.10 -7.80 -9.82
C LEU A 17 -6.29 -8.47 -8.70
N GLU A 18 -5.01 -8.76 -8.97
CA GLU A 18 -4.08 -9.29 -7.97
C GLU A 18 -3.82 -8.28 -6.86
N ASP A 19 -3.68 -7.00 -7.24
CA ASP A 19 -3.56 -5.90 -6.29
C ASP A 19 -4.77 -5.79 -5.37
N LYS A 20 -6.00 -5.90 -5.91
CA LYS A 20 -7.22 -5.89 -5.10
C LYS A 20 -7.31 -7.09 -4.16
N LYS A 21 -6.97 -8.29 -4.64
CA LYS A 21 -6.98 -9.51 -3.83
C LYS A 21 -5.98 -9.42 -2.66
N ARG A 22 -4.77 -8.89 -2.92
CA ARG A 22 -3.75 -8.65 -1.89
C ARG A 22 -4.24 -7.66 -0.84
N ASP A 23 -4.81 -6.54 -1.26
CA ASP A 23 -5.35 -5.52 -0.35
C ASP A 23 -6.41 -6.12 0.56
N TYR A 24 -7.35 -6.85 -0.03
CA TYR A 24 -8.41 -7.52 0.69
C TYR A 24 -7.86 -8.48 1.75
N MET A 25 -6.89 -9.33 1.39
CA MET A 25 -6.27 -10.25 2.34
C MET A 25 -5.57 -9.53 3.50
N LEU A 26 -4.87 -8.42 3.22
CA LEU A 26 -4.18 -7.64 4.24
C LEU A 26 -5.16 -6.93 5.19
N GLN A 27 -6.24 -6.37 4.64
CA GLN A 27 -7.30 -5.76 5.43
C GLN A 27 -8.01 -6.79 6.33
N GLN A 28 -8.31 -7.98 5.81
CA GLN A 28 -8.91 -9.07 6.60
C GLN A 28 -8.00 -9.55 7.74
N ALA A 29 -6.68 -9.47 7.56
CA ALA A 29 -5.70 -9.79 8.60
C ALA A 29 -5.50 -8.63 9.62
N GLY A 30 -6.20 -7.50 9.47
CA GLY A 30 -6.14 -6.36 10.39
C GLY A 30 -4.96 -5.41 10.15
N TYR A 31 -4.32 -5.48 8.98
CA TYR A 31 -3.27 -4.53 8.61
C TYR A 31 -3.87 -3.24 8.04
N LEU A 32 -3.24 -2.11 8.37
CA LEU A 32 -3.49 -0.85 7.68
C LEU A 32 -2.61 -0.80 6.42
N VAL A 33 -3.25 -0.77 5.24
CA VAL A 33 -2.56 -0.82 3.95
C VAL A 33 -2.47 0.58 3.35
N GLN A 34 -1.25 1.07 3.11
CA GLN A 34 -1.00 2.34 2.46
C GLN A 34 -0.30 2.13 1.12
N ARG A 35 -0.85 2.73 0.07
CA ARG A 35 -0.38 2.58 -1.31
C ARG A 35 0.28 3.85 -1.80
N TYR A 36 1.48 3.72 -2.35
CA TYR A 36 2.21 4.82 -2.97
C TYR A 36 2.58 4.48 -4.42
N THR A 37 2.53 5.47 -5.29
CA THR A 37 2.97 5.37 -6.70
C THR A 37 4.48 5.58 -6.87
N GLN A 38 5.14 6.03 -5.80
CA GLN A 38 6.56 6.36 -5.72
C GLN A 38 7.03 6.22 -4.28
N ILE A 39 8.34 6.11 -4.03
CA ILE A 39 8.87 6.01 -2.67
C ILE A 39 8.55 7.31 -1.91
N PRO A 40 7.74 7.27 -0.83
CA PRO A 40 7.40 8.47 -0.09
C PRO A 40 8.60 8.98 0.72
N SER A 41 8.62 10.28 0.98
CA SER A 41 9.58 10.88 1.91
C SER A 41 9.19 10.63 3.37
N ILE A 42 10.15 10.70 4.30
CA ILE A 42 9.92 10.53 5.74
C ILE A 42 8.81 11.45 6.25
N LYS A 43 8.80 12.72 5.82
CA LYS A 43 7.75 13.69 6.18
C LYS A 43 6.35 13.26 5.74
N GLN A 44 6.22 12.67 4.55
CA GLN A 44 4.93 12.19 4.05
C GLN A 44 4.44 11.00 4.88
N LEU A 45 5.33 10.03 5.15
CA LEU A 45 5.02 8.89 6.02
C LEU A 45 4.55 9.36 7.41
N GLN A 46 5.21 10.36 7.99
CA GLN A 46 4.81 10.90 9.30
C GLN A 46 3.44 11.59 9.30
N MET A 47 2.97 12.11 8.17
CA MET A 47 1.62 12.67 8.05
C MET A 47 0.57 11.59 7.81
N ASP A 48 0.93 10.55 7.05
CA ASP A 48 0.03 9.47 6.65
C ASP A 48 -0.20 8.45 7.79
N ILE A 49 0.78 8.29 8.69
CA ILE A 49 0.75 7.34 9.83
C ILE A 49 0.20 7.99 11.12
N ARG A 50 -0.01 9.31 11.13
CA ARG A 50 -0.28 10.09 12.34
C ARG A 50 -1.67 9.88 12.93
#